data_AF-A0A924SCE6-F1
#
_entry.id   AF-A0A924SCE6-F1
#
_cell.length_a   1.000
_cell.length_b   1.000
_cell.length_c   1.000
_cell.angle_alpha   90.00
_cell.angle_beta   90.00
_cell.angle_gamma   90.00
#
_symmetry.space_group_name_H-M   'P 1'
#
loop_
_entity.id
_entity.type
_entity.pdbx_description
1 polymer ?
#
loop_
_entity_poly.entity_id
_entity_poly.type
_entity_poly.pdbx_seq_one_letter_code
_entity_poly.pdbx_strand_id
1 'polypeptide(L)'
;MGLTIWFTHIKTTIELSDALLKAAKKGARTRGMTLRALIEEGLRRVLHDVEQRPPFRLRRASFKGEGRDAESSVWPTVRDLIYPSGAV
;
A
#
# COMPACT_ATOMS: atom_id res chain seq x y z
N MET A 1 16.47 23.84 21.59
CA MET A 1 15.59 22.81 21.01
C MET A 1 15.11 23.31 19.66
N GLY A 2 15.16 22.43 18.65
CA GLY A 2 15.35 22.77 17.24
C GLY A 2 14.33 23.72 16.62
N LEU A 3 14.84 24.66 15.82
CA LEU A 3 14.09 25.54 14.96
C LEU A 3 13.50 24.70 13.80
N THR A 4 12.21 24.40 13.84
CA THR A 4 11.50 23.72 12.75
C THR A 4 11.39 24.69 11.57
N ILE A 5 12.30 24.59 10.61
CA ILE A 5 12.21 25.36 9.36
C ILE A 5 11.16 24.67 8.50
N TRP A 6 9.96 25.24 8.48
CA TRP A 6 8.90 24.81 7.57
C TRP A 6 9.27 25.27 6.16
N PHE A 7 9.85 24.37 5.34
CA PHE A 7 9.97 24.62 3.91
C PHE A 7 8.59 24.48 3.27
N THR A 8 7.82 25.56 3.26
CA THR A 8 6.42 25.57 2.78
C THR A 8 6.28 25.55 1.26
N HIS A 9 7.39 25.58 0.50
CA HIS A 9 7.31 25.50 -0.95
C HIS A 9 8.58 24.94 -1.60
N ILE A 10 8.78 23.62 -1.50
CA ILE A 10 9.85 22.95 -2.24
C ILE A 10 9.47 22.83 -3.71
N LYS A 11 10.42 23.15 -4.59
CA LYS A 11 10.30 22.84 -6.02
C LYS A 11 10.81 21.42 -6.25
N THR A 12 9.89 20.53 -6.59
CA THR A 12 10.19 19.15 -6.95
C THR A 12 10.23 19.03 -8.48
N THR A 13 11.36 18.58 -9.01
CA THR A 13 11.46 18.16 -10.41
C THR A 13 11.11 16.67 -10.47
N ILE A 14 10.17 16.32 -11.34
CA ILE A 14 9.74 14.92 -11.55
C ILE A 14 9.82 14.62 -13.04
N GLU A 15 10.27 13.42 -13.37
CA GLU A 15 10.30 12.91 -14.74
C GLU A 15 8.92 12.36 -15.11
N LEU A 16 8.37 12.81 -16.24
CA LEU A 16 7.08 12.37 -16.77
C LEU A 16 7.23 12.07 -18.25
N SER A 17 6.53 11.04 -18.74
CA SER A 17 6.46 10.82 -20.18
C SER A 17 5.74 11.98 -20.88
N ASP A 18 6.14 12.29 -22.11
CA ASP A 18 5.53 13.38 -22.90
C ASP A 18 4.01 13.20 -23.05
N ALA A 19 3.57 11.96 -23.27
CA ALA A 19 2.16 11.62 -23.39
C ALA A 19 1.39 11.97 -22.10
N LEU A 20 1.95 11.63 -20.93
CA LEU A 20 1.35 11.93 -19.64
C LEU A 20 1.33 13.43 -19.35
N LEU A 21 2.43 14.14 -19.64
CA LEU A 21 2.52 15.59 -19.47
C LEU A 21 1.48 16.32 -20.34
N LYS A 22 1.29 15.88 -21.59
CA LYS A 22 0.28 16.44 -22.50
C LYS A 22 -1.13 16.20 -21.98
N ALA A 23 -1.43 14.98 -21.53
CA ALA A 23 -2.72 14.63 -20.96
C ALA A 23 -3.01 15.45 -19.68
N ALA A 24 -2.04 15.56 -18.78
CA ALA A 24 -2.18 16.33 -17.54
C ALA A 24 -2.41 17.83 -17.83
N LYS A 25 -1.66 18.44 -18.76
CA LYS A 25 -1.87 19.83 -19.18
C LYS A 25 -3.27 20.04 -19.77
N LYS A 26 -3.75 19.12 -20.61
CA LYS A 26 -5.12 19.18 -21.17
C LYS A 26 -6.16 19.10 -20.05
N GLY A 27 -6.02 18.12 -19.14
CA GLY A 27 -6.92 17.93 -18.01
C GLY A 27 -6.96 19.13 -17.07
N ALA A 28 -5.81 19.74 -16.77
CA ALA A 28 -5.72 20.94 -15.96
C ALA A 28 -6.48 22.12 -16.60
N ARG A 29 -6.27 22.35 -17.91
CA ARG A 29 -6.97 23.41 -18.66
C ARG A 29 -8.48 23.21 -18.66
N THR A 30 -8.95 21.98 -18.92
CA THR A 30 -10.39 21.66 -18.92
C THR A 30 -11.04 21.93 -17.55
N ARG A 31 -10.28 21.78 -16.45
CA ARG A 31 -10.75 22.03 -15.08
C ARG A 31 -10.51 23.46 -14.59
N GLY A 32 -9.92 24.34 -15.41
CA GLY A 32 -9.55 25.70 -15.00
C GLY A 32 -8.44 25.73 -13.92
N MET A 33 -7.61 24.68 -13.85
CA MET A 33 -6.55 24.53 -12.84
C MET A 33 -5.16 24.68 -13.45
N THR A 34 -4.18 25.01 -12.62
CA THR A 34 -2.76 24.91 -13.02
C THR A 34 -2.31 23.45 -13.04
N LEU A 35 -1.27 23.13 -13.83
CA LEU A 35 -0.68 21.79 -13.83
C LEU A 35 -0.18 21.39 -12.43
N ARG A 36 0.41 22.34 -11.70
CA ARG A 36 0.87 22.13 -10.32
C ARG A 36 -0.29 21.74 -9.40
N ALA A 37 -1.39 22.49 -9.43
CA ALA A 37 -2.56 22.21 -8.61
C ALA A 37 -3.15 20.82 -8.93
N LEU A 38 -3.20 20.44 -10.21
CA LEU A 38 -3.66 19.11 -10.63
C LEU A 38 -2.75 18.00 -10.07
N ILE A 39 -1.43 18.18 -10.13
CA ILE A 39 -0.46 17.20 -9.61
C ILE A 39 -0.57 17.07 -8.10
N GLU A 40 -0.62 18.19 -7.37
CA GLU A 40 -0.75 18.17 -5.91
C GLU A 40 -2.06 17.51 -5.46
N GLU A 41 -3.18 17.82 -6.13
CA GLU A 41 -4.47 17.20 -5.85
C GLU A 41 -4.46 15.69 -6.11
N GLY A 42 -3.87 15.25 -7.23
CA GLY A 42 -3.70 13.84 -7.54
C GLY A 42 -2.86 13.12 -6.48
N LEU A 43 -1.76 13.73 -6.04
CA LEU A 43 -0.90 13.16 -5.00
C LEU A 43 -1.64 13.06 -3.65
N ARG A 44 -2.39 14.09 -3.24
CA ARG A 44 -3.20 14.06 -2.01
C ARG A 44 -4.20 12.91 -2.02
N ARG A 45 -4.89 12.68 -3.14
CA ARG A 45 -5.87 11.57 -3.28
C ARG A 45 -5.22 10.21 -3.10
N VAL A 46 -4.09 9.97 -3.78
CA VAL A 46 -3.37 8.71 -3.69
C VAL A 46 -2.89 8.45 -2.26
N LEU A 47 -2.38 9.47 -1.57
CA LEU A 47 -1.95 9.35 -0.17
C LEU A 47 -3.13 9.10 0.77
N HIS A 48 -4.26 9.80 0.57
CA HIS A 48 -5.46 9.59 1.35
C HIS A 48 -6.00 8.16 1.21
N ASP A 49 -6.04 7.61 0.00
CA ASP A 49 -6.49 6.23 -0.24
C ASP A 49 -5.58 5.20 0.46
N VAL A 50 -4.29 5.50 0.63
CA VAL A 50 -3.35 4.66 1.38
C VAL A 50 -3.63 4.74 2.87
N GLU A 51 -3.85 5.93 3.43
CA GLU A 51 -4.17 6.11 4.85
C GLU A 51 -5.50 5.46 5.26
N GLN A 52 -6.50 5.51 4.38
CA GLN A 52 -7.84 4.99 4.66
C GLN A 52 -7.95 3.46 4.53
N ARG A 53 -6.91 2.76 4.07
CA ARG A 53 -6.90 1.29 4.06
C ARG A 53 -6.56 0.78 5.46
N PRO A 54 -7.54 0.28 6.26
CA PRO A 54 -7.22 -0.28 7.55
C PRO A 54 -6.22 -1.42 7.34
N PRO A 55 -5.21 -1.57 8.23
CA PRO A 55 -4.31 -2.70 8.15
C PRO A 55 -5.15 -3.98 8.13
N PHE A 56 -4.79 -4.92 7.26
CA PHE A 56 -5.46 -6.20 7.19
C PHE A 56 -5.45 -6.85 8.57
N ARG A 57 -6.63 -7.02 9.16
CA ARG A 57 -6.81 -7.80 10.38
C ARG A 57 -7.42 -9.13 9.98
N LEU A 58 -6.62 -10.20 10.06
CA LEU A 58 -7.15 -11.55 9.91
C LEU A 58 -8.18 -11.76 11.02
N ARG A 59 -9.45 -12.00 10.65
CA ARG A 59 -10.48 -12.36 11.62
C ARG A 59 -10.01 -13.59 12.38
N ARG A 60 -10.04 -13.53 13.71
CA ARG A 60 -9.72 -14.67 14.57
C ARG A 60 -10.60 -15.86 14.17
N ALA A 61 -10.01 -16.81 13.46
CA ALA A 61 -10.63 -18.06 13.04
C ALA A 61 -10.07 -19.19 13.89
N SER A 62 -10.25 -19.09 15.21
CA SER A 62 -9.92 -20.17 16.13
C SER A 62 -11.03 -21.22 16.09
N PHE A 63 -10.67 -22.47 15.85
CA PHE A 63 -11.57 -23.60 16.09
C PHE A 63 -11.44 -24.06 17.54
N LYS A 64 -12.48 -24.70 18.09
CA LYS A 64 -12.59 -25.12 19.51
C LYS A 64 -11.54 -26.20 19.87
N GLY A 65 -10.29 -25.81 20.02
CA GLY A 65 -9.19 -26.68 20.42
C GLY A 65 -7.96 -25.88 20.85
N GLU A 66 -6.97 -26.58 21.39
CA GLU A 66 -5.64 -26.04 21.69
C GLU A 66 -4.86 -25.96 20.38
N GLY A 67 -4.91 -24.80 19.72
CA GLY A 67 -4.16 -24.56 18.49
C GLY A 67 -2.70 -24.99 18.67
N ARG A 68 -2.13 -25.68 17.69
CA ARG A 68 -0.74 -26.12 17.76
C ARG A 68 0.20 -24.96 17.48
N ASP A 69 1.22 -24.82 18.31
CA ASP A 69 2.30 -23.86 18.08
C ASP A 69 3.07 -24.22 16.82
N ALA A 70 3.14 -23.29 15.87
CA ALA A 70 3.88 -23.49 14.62
C ALA A 70 5.40 -23.46 14.84
N GLU A 71 5.86 -22.98 15.99
CA GLU A 71 7.29 -22.78 16.29
C GLU A 71 8.04 -24.08 16.59
N SER A 72 7.35 -25.22 16.75
CA SER A 72 7.95 -26.49 17.18
C SER A 72 7.82 -27.67 16.21
N SER A 73 7.41 -27.45 14.95
CA SER A 73 7.36 -28.52 13.95
C SER A 73 8.23 -28.21 12.73
N VAL A 74 9.27 -29.01 12.50
CA VAL A 74 10.02 -29.00 11.23
C VAL A 74 9.02 -29.30 10.11
N TRP A 75 9.03 -28.52 9.03
CA TRP A 75 8.06 -28.60 7.93
C TRP A 75 7.71 -30.02 7.45
N PRO A 76 8.67 -30.97 7.33
CA PRO A 76 8.35 -32.35 6.95
C PRO A 76 7.36 -33.04 7.90
N THR A 77 7.48 -32.82 9.22
CA THR A 77 6.58 -33.39 10.23
C THR A 77 5.16 -32.87 10.08
N VAL A 78 5.00 -31.58 9.79
CA VAL A 78 3.68 -30.97 9.55
C VAL A 78 3.05 -31.55 8.29
N ARG A 79 3.85 -31.68 7.22
CA ARG A 79 3.38 -32.22 5.93
C ARG A 79 2.86 -33.66 6.09
N ASP A 80 3.60 -34.51 6.78
CA ASP A 80 3.25 -35.92 6.91
C ASP A 80 2.01 -36.14 7.81
N LEU A 81 1.73 -35.21 8.74
CA LEU A 81 0.47 -35.19 9.51
C LEU A 81 -0.74 -34.78 8.68
N ILE A 82 -0.58 -33.82 7.75
CA ILE A 82 -1.66 -33.36 6.87
C ILE A 82 -1.91 -34.38 5.75
N TYR A 83 -0.85 -35.02 5.27
CA TYR A 83 -0.88 -36.00 4.19
C TYR A 83 -0.20 -37.30 4.65
N PRO A 84 -0.88 -38.13 5.47
CA PRO A 84 -0.35 -39.43 5.83
C PRO A 84 -0.14 -40.25 4.56
N SER A 85 1.12 -40.62 4.31
CA SER A 85 1.54 -41.45 3.18
C SER A 85 1.12 -42.90 3.43
N GLY A 86 -0.16 -43.21 3.24
CA GLY A 86 -0.69 -44.56 3.46
C GLY A 86 -2.18 -44.67 3.22
N ALA A 87 -2.61 -44.52 1.98
CA ALA A 87 -3.90 -45.01 1.50
C ALA A 87 -3.74 -45.54 0.07
N VAL A 88 -3.01 -46.66 -0.05
CA VAL A 88 -3.18 -47.74 -1.03
C VAL A 88 -2.82 -49.05 -0.35
#